data_AF-A0A817K6E8-F1
#
_entry.id   AF-A0A817K6E8-F1
#
_cell.length_a   1.000
_cell.length_b   1.000
_cell.length_c   1.000
_cell.angle_alpha   90.00
_cell.angle_beta   90.00
_cell.angle_gamma   90.00
#
_symmetry.space_group_name_H-M   'P 1'
#
loop_
_entity.id
_entity.type
_entity.pdbx_description
1 polymer ?
#
loop_
_entity_poly.entity_id
_entity_poly.type
_entity_poly.pdbx_seq_one_letter_code
_entity_poly.pdbx_strand_id
1 'polypeptide(L)'
;MINSATSTTKYRKAAYVTLIDEIMFEYCYPRLDANVTKGMNHLLKSPFTFHPKTGHISIPINLNSLRYFDPCKEGLVPKLNDLCQQTITKQKDYNQTSLKPFVDVFARFVQGLQTSKQDEVLAKSGQLFLLLFDVVHHDLFILDLNTMLSGEI
;
A
#
# COMPACT_ATOMS: atom_id res chain seq x y z
N MET A 1 45.23 8.30 -42.34
CA MET A 1 44.91 7.85 -40.97
C MET A 1 43.46 8.22 -40.68
N ILE A 2 42.56 7.25 -40.74
CA ILE A 2 41.10 7.46 -40.75
C ILE A 2 40.52 7.02 -39.41
N ASN A 3 39.79 7.94 -38.75
CA ASN A 3 38.70 7.79 -37.77
C ASN A 3 38.85 6.80 -36.59
N SER A 4 39.22 7.32 -35.40
CA SER A 4 39.05 6.62 -34.11
C SER A 4 38.13 7.33 -33.10
N ALA A 5 37.63 8.53 -33.41
CA ALA A 5 36.93 9.39 -32.43
C ALA A 5 35.40 9.16 -32.30
N THR A 6 34.79 8.30 -33.12
CA THR A 6 33.32 8.14 -33.15
C THR A 6 32.78 7.04 -32.24
N SER A 7 33.64 6.13 -31.74
CA SER A 7 33.22 4.99 -30.93
C SER A 7 32.98 5.37 -29.46
N THR A 8 33.85 6.19 -28.87
CA THR A 8 33.85 6.52 -27.42
C THR A 8 32.64 7.35 -26.97
N THR A 9 32.12 8.25 -27.81
CA THR A 9 30.97 9.10 -27.49
C THR A 9 29.66 8.31 -27.34
N LYS A 10 29.53 7.20 -28.10
CA LYS A 10 28.35 6.33 -28.07
C LYS A 10 28.23 5.59 -26.72
N TYR A 11 29.33 5.05 -26.20
CA TYR A 11 29.37 4.37 -24.90
C TYR A 11 29.16 5.32 -23.72
N ARG A 12 29.67 6.55 -23.81
CA ARG A 12 29.43 7.58 -22.79
C ARG A 12 27.96 7.95 -22.69
N LYS A 13 27.27 8.12 -23.82
CA LYS A 13 25.84 8.45 -23.83
C LYS A 13 24.97 7.32 -23.27
N ALA A 14 25.29 6.06 -23.59
CA ALA A 14 24.59 4.90 -23.03
C ALA A 14 24.81 4.77 -21.51
N ALA A 15 26.03 5.02 -21.01
CA ALA A 15 26.33 4.99 -19.59
C ALA A 15 25.61 6.10 -18.79
N TYR A 16 25.36 7.26 -19.38
CA TYR A 16 24.55 8.31 -18.73
C TYR A 16 23.08 7.94 -18.62
N VAL A 17 22.52 7.23 -19.60
CA VAL A 17 21.13 6.77 -19.55
C VAL A 17 20.95 5.75 -18.42
N THR A 18 21.85 4.77 -18.31
CA THR A 18 21.80 3.78 -17.22
C THR A 18 21.99 4.43 -15.84
N LEU A 19 22.87 5.44 -15.74
CA LEU A 19 23.08 6.17 -14.48
C LEU A 19 21.83 6.96 -14.04
N ILE A 20 21.10 7.57 -14.98
CA ILE A 20 19.85 8.29 -14.65
C ILE A 20 18.82 7.30 -14.12
N ASP A 21 18.69 6.13 -14.77
CA ASP A 21 17.77 5.09 -14.33
C ASP A 21 18.13 4.58 -12.92
N GLU A 22 19.42 4.34 -12.63
CA GLU A 22 19.89 3.94 -11.30
C GLU A 22 19.55 4.99 -10.23
N ILE A 23 19.74 6.28 -10.52
CA ILE A 23 19.34 7.37 -9.62
C ILE A 23 17.81 7.38 -9.44
N MET A 24 17.04 7.24 -10.51
CA MET A 24 15.57 7.15 -10.41
C MET A 24 15.14 5.97 -9.55
N PHE A 25 15.78 4.80 -9.68
CA PHE A 25 15.46 3.65 -8.84
C PHE A 25 15.82 3.91 -7.37
N GLU A 26 17.01 4.44 -7.08
CA GLU A 26 17.44 4.70 -5.69
C GLU A 26 16.50 5.69 -4.96
N TYR A 27 16.00 6.71 -5.68
CA TYR A 27 15.18 7.77 -5.09
C TYR A 27 13.67 7.57 -5.20
N CYS A 28 13.18 6.82 -6.20
CA CYS A 28 11.75 6.70 -6.49
C CYS A 28 11.20 5.27 -6.38
N TYR A 29 12.05 4.24 -6.40
CA TYR A 29 11.57 2.86 -6.25
C TYR A 29 11.24 2.56 -4.78
N PRO A 30 10.13 1.87 -4.48
CA PRO A 30 9.78 1.52 -3.11
C PRO A 30 10.81 0.57 -2.50
N ARG A 31 11.28 0.88 -1.28
CA ARG A 31 12.10 -0.03 -0.49
C ARG A 31 11.20 -1.13 0.07
N LEU A 32 11.39 -2.36 -0.40
CA LEU A 32 10.61 -3.51 0.05
C LEU A 32 11.29 -4.16 1.25
N ASP A 33 10.56 -4.36 2.34
CA ASP A 33 11.04 -5.19 3.43
C ASP A 33 10.93 -6.67 3.04
N ALA A 34 12.04 -7.22 2.54
CA ALA A 34 12.07 -8.59 2.06
C ALA A 34 11.77 -9.62 3.17
N ASN A 35 11.97 -9.30 4.45
CA ASN A 35 11.75 -10.24 5.54
C ASN A 35 10.26 -10.53 5.76
N VAL A 36 9.37 -9.60 5.37
CA VAL A 36 7.92 -9.80 5.51
C VAL A 36 7.35 -10.72 4.42
N THR A 37 8.07 -10.89 3.30
CA THR A 37 7.58 -11.65 2.14
C THR A 37 8.23 -13.04 2.01
N LYS A 38 9.45 -13.23 2.54
CA LYS A 38 10.22 -14.48 2.35
C LYS A 38 9.67 -15.71 3.09
N GLY A 39 8.93 -15.54 4.18
CA GLY A 39 8.53 -16.63 5.06
C GLY A 39 7.01 -16.68 5.25
N MET A 40 6.43 -17.88 5.09
CA MET A 40 4.98 -18.08 5.25
C MET A 40 4.47 -17.84 6.68
N ASN A 41 5.35 -17.91 7.68
CA ASN A 41 5.00 -17.74 9.09
C ASN A 41 5.19 -16.29 9.60
N HIS A 42 5.36 -15.33 8.70
CA HIS A 42 5.49 -13.93 9.09
C HIS A 42 4.16 -13.38 9.58
N LEU A 43 4.17 -12.76 10.76
CA LEU A 43 2.97 -12.16 11.35
C LEU A 43 2.81 -10.73 10.86
N LEU A 44 1.72 -10.47 10.15
CA LEU A 44 1.33 -9.14 9.71
C LEU A 44 0.17 -8.61 10.55
N LYS A 45 0.10 -7.29 10.68
CA LYS A 45 -0.99 -6.64 11.40
C LYS A 45 -2.30 -6.80 10.61
N SER A 46 -3.36 -7.15 11.33
CA SER A 46 -4.70 -7.26 10.76
C SER A 46 -5.25 -5.90 10.30
N PRO A 47 -6.05 -5.84 9.22
CA PRO A 47 -6.86 -4.66 8.90
C PRO A 47 -7.68 -4.17 10.10
N PHE A 48 -7.95 -2.87 10.16
CA PHE A 48 -8.71 -2.19 11.21
C PHE A 48 -8.12 -2.27 12.63
N THR A 49 -6.86 -2.72 12.76
CA THR A 49 -6.13 -2.70 14.04
C THR A 49 -5.74 -1.27 14.43
N PHE A 50 -5.84 -0.95 15.72
CA PHE A 50 -5.39 0.33 16.27
C PHE A 50 -3.86 0.38 16.39
N HIS A 51 -3.27 1.54 16.12
CA HIS A 51 -1.85 1.78 16.34
C HIS A 51 -1.63 2.47 17.70
N PRO A 52 -0.98 1.84 18.69
CA PRO A 52 -0.91 2.36 20.07
C PRO A 52 -0.30 3.77 20.18
N LYS A 53 0.77 4.04 19.43
CA LYS A 53 1.50 5.32 19.51
C LYS A 53 0.76 6.51 18.89
N THR A 54 -0.01 6.29 17.82
CA THR A 54 -0.63 7.37 17.03
C THR A 54 -2.12 7.49 17.24
N GLY A 55 -2.74 6.44 17.76
CA GLY A 55 -4.18 6.30 17.87
C GLY A 55 -4.88 6.08 16.53
N HIS A 56 -4.17 6.05 15.39
CA HIS A 56 -4.77 5.81 14.09
C HIS A 56 -5.24 4.36 13.94
N ILE A 57 -6.32 4.18 13.19
CA ILE A 57 -6.81 2.87 12.77
C ILE A 57 -6.14 2.48 11.44
N SER A 58 -5.71 1.22 11.33
CA SER A 58 -5.13 0.67 10.11
C SER A 58 -6.24 0.45 9.07
N ILE A 59 -6.37 1.34 8.10
CA ILE A 59 -7.49 1.35 7.15
C ILE A 59 -7.09 0.78 5.78
N PRO A 60 -8.01 0.09 5.08
CA PRO A 60 -7.86 -0.19 3.66
C PRO A 60 -7.86 1.10 2.84
N ILE A 61 -7.04 1.15 1.78
CA ILE A 61 -6.89 2.34 0.93
C ILE A 61 -7.54 2.10 -0.42
N ASN A 62 -8.28 3.10 -0.89
CA ASN A 62 -8.87 3.10 -2.21
C ASN A 62 -7.84 3.56 -3.26
N LEU A 63 -7.49 2.67 -4.18
CA LEU A 63 -6.53 2.93 -5.25
C LEU A 63 -6.94 4.10 -6.16
N ASN A 64 -8.24 4.27 -6.42
CA ASN A 64 -8.73 5.33 -7.30
C ASN A 64 -8.50 6.73 -6.71
N SER A 65 -8.30 6.82 -5.40
CA SER A 65 -8.01 8.07 -4.68
C SER A 65 -6.61 8.09 -4.07
N LEU A 66 -5.74 7.13 -4.40
CA LEU A 66 -4.41 7.00 -3.79
C LEU A 66 -3.56 8.26 -3.94
N ARG A 67 -3.64 8.93 -5.09
CA ARG A 67 -2.93 10.19 -5.37
C ARG A 67 -3.25 11.31 -4.36
N TYR A 68 -4.42 11.26 -3.73
CA TYR A 68 -4.90 12.27 -2.79
C TYR A 68 -4.85 11.80 -1.33
N PHE A 69 -4.35 10.59 -1.09
CA PHE A 69 -4.23 10.04 0.25
C PHE A 69 -3.01 10.63 0.95
N ASP A 70 -3.24 11.27 2.10
CA ASP A 70 -2.20 11.83 2.95
C ASP A 70 -2.40 11.34 4.40
N PRO A 71 -1.56 10.41 4.89
CA PRO A 71 -1.70 9.83 6.23
C PRO A 71 -1.43 10.84 7.35
N CYS A 72 -0.78 11.97 7.05
CA CYS A 72 -0.50 13.03 8.02
C CYS A 72 -1.61 14.09 8.05
N LYS A 73 -2.50 14.11 7.06
CA LYS A 73 -3.60 15.07 7.00
C LYS A 73 -4.63 14.80 8.09
N GLU A 74 -4.87 15.82 8.90
CA GLU A 74 -5.83 15.76 9.99
C GLU A 74 -7.24 15.39 9.49
N GLY A 75 -7.88 14.46 10.20
CA GLY A 75 -9.22 13.97 9.89
C GLY A 75 -9.33 13.00 8.72
N LEU A 76 -8.25 12.72 7.97
CA LEU A 76 -8.30 11.76 6.87
C LEU A 76 -8.25 10.31 7.35
N VAL A 77 -7.39 10.02 8.33
CA VAL A 77 -7.27 8.69 8.95
C VAL A 77 -7.99 8.71 10.30
N PRO A 78 -9.03 7.86 10.52
CA PRO A 78 -9.74 7.83 11.78
C PRO A 78 -8.82 7.49 12.96
N LYS A 79 -8.98 8.22 14.07
CA LYS A 79 -8.37 7.88 15.36
C LYS A 79 -9.36 7.17 16.26
N LEU A 80 -8.84 6.29 17.11
CA LEU A 80 -9.63 5.54 18.07
C LEU A 80 -10.46 6.45 18.99
N ASN A 81 -9.86 7.51 19.52
CA ASN A 81 -10.55 8.44 20.42
C ASN A 81 -11.74 9.13 19.74
N ASP A 82 -11.57 9.55 18.48
CA ASP A 82 -12.65 10.21 17.72
C ASP A 82 -13.80 9.24 17.45
N LEU A 83 -13.47 7.98 17.14
CA LEU A 83 -14.47 6.93 16.93
C LEU A 83 -15.22 6.61 18.23
N CYS A 84 -14.51 6.45 19.35
CA CYS A 84 -15.12 6.28 20.66
C CYS A 84 -16.07 7.43 21.01
N GLN A 85 -15.69 8.68 20.73
CA GLN A 85 -16.57 9.82 20.95
C GLN A 85 -17.84 9.78 20.06
N GLN A 86 -17.70 9.33 18.81
CA GLN A 86 -18.85 9.18 17.90
C GLN A 86 -19.79 8.05 18.33
N THR A 87 -19.26 6.90 18.74
CA THR A 87 -20.08 5.72 19.04
C THR A 87 -20.59 5.70 20.48
N ILE A 88 -19.76 6.06 21.46
CA ILE A 88 -20.11 6.00 22.88
C ILE A 88 -20.89 7.25 23.29
N THR A 89 -20.34 8.45 22.99
CA THR A 89 -20.96 9.70 23.45
C THR A 89 -22.14 10.11 22.58
N LYS A 90 -22.01 10.02 21.25
CA LYS A 90 -23.08 10.41 20.32
C LYS A 90 -24.00 9.24 19.94
N GLN A 91 -23.79 8.05 20.51
CA GLN A 91 -24.59 6.83 20.25
C GLN A 91 -24.77 6.52 18.75
N LYS A 92 -23.76 6.84 17.94
CA LYS A 92 -23.80 6.55 16.51
C LYS A 92 -23.43 5.09 16.27
N ASP A 93 -24.17 4.46 15.37
CA ASP A 93 -23.73 3.20 14.77
C ASP A 93 -22.45 3.42 13.94
N TYR A 94 -21.63 2.38 13.76
CA TYR A 94 -20.38 2.46 13.01
C TYR A 94 -20.61 2.97 11.57
N ASN A 95 -21.79 2.69 11.01
CA ASN A 95 -22.25 3.16 9.70
C ASN A 95 -22.35 4.69 9.58
N GLN A 96 -22.35 5.41 10.70
CA GLN A 96 -22.48 6.86 10.77
C GLN A 96 -21.19 7.53 11.27
N THR A 97 -20.07 6.80 11.25
CA THR A 97 -18.76 7.26 11.71
C THR A 97 -17.80 7.54 10.55
N SER A 98 -16.68 8.19 10.86
CA SER A 98 -15.57 8.37 9.91
C SER A 98 -14.92 7.06 9.46
N LEU A 99 -15.24 5.91 10.07
CA LEU A 99 -14.71 4.60 9.68
C LEU A 99 -15.45 3.99 8.47
N LYS A 100 -16.74 4.33 8.30
CA LYS A 100 -17.62 3.70 7.29
C LYS A 100 -17.06 3.70 5.86
N PRO A 101 -16.48 4.80 5.32
CA PRO A 101 -15.94 4.81 3.96
C PRO A 101 -14.87 3.74 3.74
N PHE A 102 -14.08 3.44 4.77
CA PHE A 102 -13.00 2.44 4.70
C PHE A 102 -13.54 1.01 4.81
N VAL A 103 -14.60 0.81 5.59
CA VAL A 103 -15.35 -0.46 5.62
C VAL A 103 -15.92 -0.77 4.23
N ASP A 104 -16.44 0.24 3.52
CA ASP A 104 -16.98 0.08 2.17
C ASP A 104 -15.90 -0.26 1.12
N VAL A 105 -14.68 0.25 1.29
CA VAL A 105 -13.54 -0.17 0.47
C VAL A 105 -13.23 -1.64 0.70
N PHE A 106 -13.17 -2.07 1.96
CA PHE A 106 -12.89 -3.46 2.29
C PHE A 106 -13.99 -4.43 1.84
N ALA A 107 -15.26 -4.04 2.02
CA ALA A 107 -16.40 -4.86 1.62
C ALA A 107 -16.40 -5.12 0.11
N ARG A 108 -16.07 -4.10 -0.71
CA ARG A 108 -15.90 -4.27 -2.16
C ARG A 108 -14.76 -5.20 -2.52
N PHE A 109 -13.64 -5.13 -1.79
CA PHE A 109 -12.53 -6.07 -1.98
C PHE A 109 -12.95 -7.51 -1.68
N VAL A 110 -13.59 -7.75 -0.53
CA VAL A 110 -14.08 -9.09 -0.15
C VAL A 110 -15.11 -9.61 -1.15
N GLN A 111 -16.02 -8.77 -1.63
CA GLN A 111 -16.97 -9.12 -2.67
C GLN A 111 -16.26 -9.55 -3.96
N GLY A 112 -15.23 -8.82 -4.38
CA GLY A 112 -14.40 -9.18 -5.53
C GLY A 112 -13.73 -10.56 -5.38
N LEU A 113 -13.24 -10.88 -4.18
CA LEU A 113 -12.69 -12.21 -3.88
C LEU A 113 -13.73 -13.33 -3.91
N GLN A 114 -14.98 -13.04 -3.57
CA GLN A 114 -16.06 -14.03 -3.62
C GLN A 114 -16.45 -14.35 -5.06
N THR A 115 -16.57 -13.33 -5.91
CA THR A 115 -16.88 -13.50 -7.33
C THR A 115 -15.76 -14.23 -8.07
N SER A 116 -14.49 -13.91 -7.80
CA SER A 116 -13.36 -14.57 -8.47
C SER A 116 -13.18 -16.05 -8.09
N LYS A 117 -13.69 -16.48 -6.92
CA LYS A 117 -13.72 -17.91 -6.55
C LYS A 117 -14.82 -18.69 -7.24
N GLN A 118 -15.83 -18.01 -7.80
CA GLN A 118 -16.91 -18.65 -8.58
C GLN A 118 -16.57 -18.73 -10.06
N ASP A 119 -15.73 -17.81 -10.56
CA ASP A 119 -15.23 -17.78 -11.93
C ASP A 119 -13.72 -18.11 -11.95
N GLU A 120 -13.34 -19.37 -12.21
CA GLU A 120 -11.95 -19.86 -12.23
C GLU A 120 -11.07 -19.23 -13.35
N VAL A 121 -11.57 -18.23 -14.07
CA VAL A 121 -10.86 -17.52 -15.12
C VAL A 121 -11.17 -16.02 -15.05
N LEU A 122 -10.37 -15.25 -14.29
CA LEU A 122 -9.95 -13.87 -14.62
C LEU A 122 -9.05 -13.29 -13.53
N ALA A 123 -7.74 -13.48 -13.69
CA ALA A 123 -6.65 -12.92 -12.90
C ALA A 123 -6.49 -11.38 -13.05
N LYS A 124 -7.54 -10.57 -12.91
CA LYS A 124 -7.45 -9.12 -13.22
C LYS A 124 -8.10 -8.10 -12.29
N SER A 125 -8.67 -8.44 -11.14
CA SER A 125 -9.37 -7.41 -10.36
C SER A 125 -9.05 -7.42 -8.87
N GLY A 126 -8.26 -6.43 -8.45
CA GLY A 126 -8.23 -5.96 -7.07
C GLY A 126 -6.91 -6.17 -6.34
N GLN A 127 -5.84 -5.50 -6.76
CA GLN A 127 -4.65 -5.35 -5.90
C GLN A 127 -5.02 -4.46 -4.72
N LEU A 128 -5.31 -5.05 -3.55
CA LEU A 128 -5.50 -4.30 -2.33
C LEU A 128 -4.15 -4.17 -1.64
N PHE A 129 -3.58 -2.97 -1.69
CA PHE A 129 -2.43 -2.63 -0.87
C PHE A 129 -2.93 -2.19 0.50
N LEU A 130 -2.59 -2.95 1.54
CA LEU A 130 -2.69 -2.44 2.91
C LEU A 130 -1.42 -1.66 3.18
N LEU A 131 -1.52 -0.33 3.28
CA LEU A 131 -0.44 0.45 3.84
C LEU A 131 -0.45 0.26 5.34
N LEU A 132 0.47 -0.56 5.83
CA LEU A 132 0.85 -0.50 7.23
C LEU A 132 1.80 0.69 7.37
N PHE A 133 1.26 1.82 7.81
CA PHE A 133 2.09 2.94 8.21
C PHE A 133 2.68 2.62 9.59
N ASP A 134 3.95 2.25 9.64
CA ASP A 134 4.68 2.24 10.90
C ASP A 134 5.21 3.65 11.16
N VAL A 135 4.45 4.40 11.96
CA VAL A 135 4.80 5.78 12.32
C VAL A 135 6.03 5.83 13.23
N VAL A 136 6.56 4.69 13.68
CA VAL A 136 7.78 4.66 14.50
C VAL A 136 9.04 4.91 13.66
N HIS A 137 9.07 4.48 12.39
CA HIS A 137 10.28 4.54 11.55
C HIS A 137 10.16 5.41 10.29
N HIS A 138 9.01 6.05 10.02
CA HIS A 138 8.73 6.70 8.73
C HIS A 138 8.77 5.73 7.53
N ASP A 139 8.53 4.44 7.79
CA ASP A 139 8.54 3.41 6.75
C ASP A 139 7.11 3.10 6.28
N LEU A 140 6.92 3.20 4.96
CA LEU A 140 5.68 2.84 4.28
C LEU A 140 5.73 1.37 3.90
N PHE A 141 5.08 0.50 4.68
CA PHE A 141 4.95 -0.91 4.30
C PHE A 141 3.76 -1.07 3.35
N ILE A 142 4.06 -1.28 2.07
CA ILE A 142 3.09 -1.70 1.06
C ILE A 142 2.97 -3.22 1.14
N LEU A 143 1.89 -3.72 1.75
CA LEU A 143 1.56 -5.15 1.70
C LEU A 143 0.65 -5.41 0.50
N ASP A 144 1.18 -6.14 -0.48
CA ASP A 144 0.36 -6.71 -1.56
C ASP A 144 -0.38 -7.94 -1.04
N LEU A 145 -1.70 -7.83 -0.86
CA LEU A 145 -2.50 -8.99 -0.46
C LEU A 145 -2.58 -10.07 -1.55
N ASN A 146 -2.30 -9.76 -2.81
CA ASN A 146 -2.40 -10.73 -3.90
C ASN A 146 -1.32 -11.82 -3.78
N THR A 147 -0.11 -11.48 -3.31
CA THR A 147 0.96 -12.47 -3.11
C THR A 147 0.67 -13.38 -1.91
N MET A 148 -0.02 -12.89 -0.87
CA MET A 148 -0.44 -13.75 0.26
C MET A 148 -1.59 -14.70 -0.11
N LEU A 149 -2.49 -14.29 -1.00
CA LEU A 149 -3.70 -15.06 -1.34
C LEU A 149 -3.54 -16.00 -2.54
N SER A 150 -2.57 -15.74 -3.43
CA SER A 150 -2.35 -16.55 -4.62
C SER A 150 -1.70 -17.90 -4.31
N GLY A 151 -0.95 -18.04 -3.20
CA GLY A 151 -0.29 -19.30 -2.85
C GLY A 151 0.73 -19.79 -3.90
N GLU A 152 1.01 -18.99 -4.92
CA GLU A 152 1.98 -19.27 -5.96
C GLU A 152 3.30 -18.56 -5.60
N ILE A 153 4.36 -19.37 -5.65
CA ILE A 153 5.73 -19.14 -5.20
C ILE A 153 6.38 -17.95 -5.91
#